data_AF-A0A0F9RVV1-F1
#
_entry.id   AF-A0A0F9RVV1-F1
#
_cell.length_a   1.000
_cell.length_b   1.000
_cell.length_c   1.000
_cell.angle_alpha   90.00
_cell.angle_beta   90.00
_cell.angle_gamma   90.00
#
_symmetry.space_group_name_H-M   'P 1'
#
loop_
_entity.id
_entity.type
_entity.pdbx_description
1 polymer ?
#
loop_
_entity_poly.entity_id
_entity_poly.type
_entity_poly.pdbx_seq_one_letter_code
_entity_poly.pdbx_strand_id
1 'polypeptide(L)'
;MLDSTKQRYLKLAKHFYRTQLNNEGLSTGRIRSALIQAAPNYRPDYFRVVKNALAFDVRERGYPAVAEKILKIQNPTTRPNSTHPVKAKRPATKALNQEDFRKLSERLARTGKHDAFAAVILAWYLGARPSEMYSIRVEGTQFHITGAKQDEKGIRGADRTLVFSDEDTADLVANAVFVYQNTYRSLAAVRNSLREQCRQLWPQRKVQLTLKSLRHQLGSNLKASGLDPKVMAYIMGHQSTRSIERYGDKRLAHNGSLSIPAPAPDADTSKVRVHSASKPAWHSAVTAALNERTRVPNHQTKQRQA
;
A
#
# COMPACT_ATOMS: atom_id res chain seq x y z
N MET A 1 -6.15 -8.12 -18.91
CA MET A 1 -6.76 -8.14 -17.53
C MET A 1 -6.46 -9.49 -16.91
N LEU A 2 -5.89 -9.52 -15.70
CA LEU A 2 -5.54 -10.77 -15.01
C LEU A 2 -6.73 -11.71 -14.82
N ASP A 3 -6.54 -13.02 -15.00
CA ASP A 3 -7.60 -14.02 -14.88
C ASP A 3 -8.28 -14.02 -13.50
N SER A 4 -7.48 -13.91 -12.44
CA SER A 4 -8.00 -13.77 -11.07
C SER A 4 -8.95 -12.59 -10.88
N THR A 5 -8.78 -11.51 -11.68
CA THR A 5 -9.70 -10.37 -11.67
C THR A 5 -11.00 -10.69 -12.39
N LYS A 6 -10.95 -11.40 -13.52
CA LYS A 6 -12.13 -11.88 -14.25
C LYS A 6 -12.98 -12.78 -13.36
N GLN A 7 -12.37 -13.80 -12.76
CA GLN A 7 -13.05 -14.72 -11.85
C GLN A 7 -13.70 -14.03 -10.65
N ARG A 8 -13.02 -13.03 -10.07
CA ARG A 8 -13.60 -12.21 -9.00
C ARG A 8 -14.82 -11.43 -9.47
N TYR A 9 -14.77 -10.85 -10.67
CA TYR A 9 -15.89 -10.09 -11.22
C TYR A 9 -17.10 -10.97 -11.51
N LEU A 10 -16.91 -12.13 -12.12
CA LEU A 10 -17.99 -13.10 -12.35
C LEU A 10 -18.65 -13.54 -11.03
N LYS A 11 -17.85 -13.91 -10.02
CA LYS A 11 -18.37 -14.28 -8.70
C LYS A 11 -19.15 -13.13 -8.04
N LEU A 12 -18.65 -11.91 -8.14
CA LEU A 12 -19.29 -10.74 -7.55
C LEU A 12 -20.60 -10.37 -8.26
N ALA A 13 -20.63 -10.42 -9.59
CA ALA A 13 -21.83 -10.20 -10.38
C ALA A 13 -22.89 -11.25 -10.06
N LYS A 14 -22.54 -12.54 -10.05
CA LYS A 14 -23.43 -13.65 -9.65
C LYS A 14 -24.02 -13.45 -8.25
N HIS A 15 -23.19 -13.04 -7.28
CA HIS A 15 -23.66 -12.75 -5.94
C HIS A 15 -24.64 -11.58 -5.91
N PHE A 16 -24.37 -10.51 -6.67
CA PHE A 16 -25.26 -9.36 -6.78
C PHE A 16 -26.61 -9.76 -7.39
N TYR A 17 -26.62 -10.49 -8.51
CA TYR A 17 -27.86 -10.94 -9.15
C TYR A 17 -28.70 -11.80 -8.21
N ARG A 18 -28.07 -12.72 -7.48
CA ARG A 18 -28.76 -13.56 -6.50
C ARG A 18 -29.35 -12.76 -5.34
N THR A 19 -28.62 -11.77 -4.81
CA THR A 19 -29.01 -11.07 -3.58
C THR A 19 -29.83 -9.80 -3.79
N GLN A 20 -29.76 -9.20 -4.98
CA GLN A 20 -30.44 -7.94 -5.27
C GLN A 20 -31.51 -8.07 -6.36
N LEU A 21 -31.48 -9.15 -7.16
CA LEU A 21 -32.43 -9.37 -8.25
C LEU A 21 -33.15 -10.73 -8.17
N ASN A 22 -32.90 -11.55 -7.13
CA ASN A 22 -33.44 -12.92 -7.00
C ASN A 22 -33.19 -13.81 -8.23
N ASN A 23 -32.13 -13.54 -9.00
CA ASN A 23 -31.88 -14.16 -10.31
C ASN A 23 -33.01 -13.99 -11.36
N GLU A 24 -33.93 -13.06 -11.17
CA GLU A 24 -34.91 -12.68 -12.19
C GLU A 24 -34.26 -11.93 -13.37
N GLY A 25 -35.04 -11.68 -14.42
CA GLY A 25 -34.58 -11.13 -15.70
C GLY A 25 -33.55 -9.99 -15.60
N LEU A 26 -32.43 -10.15 -16.30
CA LEU A 26 -31.29 -9.24 -16.30
C LEU A 26 -31.48 -8.08 -17.30
N SER A 27 -32.44 -7.19 -17.04
CA SER A 27 -32.59 -5.96 -17.84
C SER A 27 -31.68 -4.84 -17.33
N THR A 28 -31.26 -3.93 -18.22
CA THR A 28 -30.45 -2.75 -17.85
C THR A 28 -31.13 -1.91 -16.78
N GLY A 29 -32.45 -1.73 -16.89
CA GLY A 29 -33.25 -0.98 -15.93
C GLY A 29 -33.22 -1.61 -14.55
N ARG A 30 -33.42 -2.95 -14.47
CA ARG A 30 -33.40 -3.69 -13.20
C ARG A 30 -32.02 -3.65 -12.54
N ILE A 31 -30.95 -3.88 -13.30
CA ILE A 31 -29.57 -3.78 -12.79
C ILE A 31 -29.29 -2.38 -12.25
N ARG A 32 -29.70 -1.33 -12.97
CA ARG A 32 -29.53 0.06 -12.54
C ARG A 32 -30.28 0.35 -11.25
N SER A 33 -31.57 0.03 -11.19
CA SER A 33 -32.40 0.28 -10.00
C SER A 33 -31.87 -0.44 -8.78
N ALA A 34 -31.54 -1.73 -8.90
CA ALA A 34 -30.96 -2.51 -7.81
C ALA A 34 -29.60 -1.96 -7.34
N LEU A 35 -28.73 -1.53 -8.27
CA LEU A 35 -27.42 -0.99 -7.92
C LEU A 35 -27.55 0.34 -7.18
N ILE A 36 -28.49 1.21 -7.59
CA ILE A 36 -28.77 2.48 -6.93
C ILE A 36 -29.38 2.24 -5.54
N GLN A 37 -30.34 1.32 -5.42
CA GLN A 37 -30.99 0.97 -4.15
C GLN A 37 -30.00 0.37 -3.15
N ALA A 38 -29.06 -0.45 -3.61
CA ALA A 38 -28.04 -1.05 -2.75
C ALA A 38 -26.91 -0.07 -2.35
N ALA A 39 -26.74 1.04 -3.07
CA ALA A 39 -25.62 1.95 -2.90
C ALA A 39 -25.43 2.53 -1.48
N PRO A 40 -26.47 2.92 -0.73
CA PRO A 40 -26.33 3.40 0.65
C PRO A 40 -25.70 2.37 1.59
N ASN A 41 -25.89 1.08 1.31
CA ASN A 41 -25.32 -0.01 2.10
C ASN A 41 -23.85 -0.28 1.75
N TYR A 42 -23.36 0.28 0.65
CA TYR A 42 -22.02 0.10 0.14
C TYR A 42 -21.11 1.28 0.49
N ARG A 43 -19.82 0.99 0.55
CA ARG A 43 -18.81 2.06 0.49
C ARG A 43 -18.61 2.46 -0.96
N PRO A 44 -18.26 3.73 -1.25
CA PRO A 44 -18.07 4.18 -2.63
C PRO A 44 -17.10 3.32 -3.46
N ASP A 45 -16.00 2.86 -2.84
CA ASP A 45 -15.06 1.96 -3.50
C ASP A 45 -15.66 0.60 -3.85
N TYR A 46 -16.50 0.05 -2.97
CA TYR A 46 -17.17 -1.22 -3.20
C TYR A 46 -18.26 -1.09 -4.27
N PHE A 47 -19.05 -0.02 -4.22
CA PHE A 47 -20.02 0.31 -5.28
C PHE A 47 -19.36 0.31 -6.65
N ARG A 48 -18.21 0.99 -6.79
CA ARG A 48 -17.45 1.02 -8.05
C ARG A 48 -16.99 -0.36 -8.48
N VAL A 49 -16.54 -1.21 -7.55
CA VAL A 49 -16.11 -2.58 -7.87
C VAL A 49 -17.29 -3.45 -8.32
N VAL A 50 -18.44 -3.36 -7.66
CA VAL A 50 -19.68 -4.04 -8.06
C VAL A 50 -20.13 -3.56 -9.44
N LYS A 51 -20.20 -2.24 -9.67
CA LYS A 51 -20.53 -1.66 -10.98
C LYS A 51 -19.64 -2.20 -12.10
N ASN A 52 -18.32 -2.23 -11.88
CA ASN A 52 -17.37 -2.77 -12.85
C ASN A 52 -17.55 -4.27 -13.08
N ALA A 53 -17.87 -5.04 -12.03
CA ALA A 53 -18.13 -6.47 -12.14
C ALA A 53 -19.41 -6.76 -12.94
N LEU A 54 -20.48 -5.99 -12.71
CA LEU A 54 -21.73 -6.10 -13.47
C LEU A 54 -21.53 -5.74 -14.95
N ALA A 55 -20.82 -4.65 -15.23
CA ALA A 55 -20.48 -4.27 -16.60
C ALA A 55 -19.51 -5.24 -17.28
N PHE A 56 -18.70 -5.96 -16.52
CA PHE A 56 -17.86 -7.03 -17.05
C PHE A 56 -18.73 -8.23 -17.44
N ASP A 57 -19.52 -8.77 -16.51
CA ASP A 57 -20.37 -9.96 -16.76
C ASP A 57 -21.34 -9.76 -17.92
N VAL A 58 -22.05 -8.63 -17.97
CA VAL A 58 -23.01 -8.33 -19.05
C VAL A 58 -22.34 -8.23 -20.42
N ARG A 59 -21.09 -7.76 -20.47
CA ARG A 59 -20.31 -7.70 -21.70
C ARG A 59 -19.90 -9.10 -22.17
N GLU A 60 -19.45 -9.96 -21.25
CA GLU A 60 -19.09 -11.35 -21.56
C GLU A 60 -20.30 -12.16 -22.05
N ARG A 61 -21.52 -11.77 -21.65
CA ARG A 61 -22.78 -12.32 -22.18
C ARG A 61 -23.19 -11.78 -23.56
N GLY A 62 -22.38 -10.92 -24.19
CA GLY A 62 -22.65 -10.39 -25.53
C GLY A 62 -23.41 -9.05 -25.57
N TYR A 63 -23.51 -8.31 -24.45
CA TYR A 63 -24.25 -7.03 -24.39
C TYR A 63 -23.35 -5.81 -24.10
N PRO A 64 -22.39 -5.45 -24.98
CA PRO A 64 -21.43 -4.38 -24.74
C PRO A 64 -22.09 -2.98 -24.57
N ALA A 65 -23.14 -2.68 -25.33
CA ALA A 65 -23.87 -1.41 -25.21
C ALA A 65 -24.54 -1.26 -23.82
N VAL A 66 -24.99 -2.37 -23.22
CA VAL A 66 -25.55 -2.37 -21.87
C VAL A 66 -24.45 -2.18 -20.82
N ALA A 67 -23.31 -2.84 -21.00
CA ALA A 67 -22.16 -2.66 -20.11
C ALA A 67 -21.73 -1.18 -20.03
N GLU A 68 -21.70 -0.47 -21.16
CA GLU A 68 -21.40 0.97 -21.18
C GLU A 68 -22.44 1.80 -20.42
N LYS A 69 -23.73 1.48 -20.55
CA LYS A 69 -24.80 2.11 -19.76
C LYS A 69 -24.60 1.88 -18.26
N ILE A 70 -24.21 0.67 -17.85
CA ILE A 70 -23.91 0.34 -16.45
C ILE A 70 -22.72 1.14 -15.94
N LEU A 71 -21.63 1.24 -16.71
CA LEU A 71 -20.42 2.00 -16.31
C LEU A 71 -20.71 3.48 -16.07
N LYS A 72 -21.68 4.06 -16.78
CA LYS A 72 -22.13 5.45 -16.61
C LYS A 72 -22.98 5.69 -15.36
N ILE A 73 -23.43 4.65 -14.66
CA ILE A 73 -24.21 4.81 -13.42
C ILE A 73 -23.34 5.53 -12.36
N GLN A 74 -23.83 6.68 -11.91
CA GLN A 74 -23.23 7.44 -10.82
C GLN A 74 -23.65 6.87 -9.47
N ASN A 75 -22.73 6.86 -8.51
CA ASN A 75 -23.05 6.46 -7.14
C ASN A 75 -23.92 7.54 -6.48
N PRO A 76 -25.16 7.24 -6.07
CA PRO A 76 -26.07 8.23 -5.50
C PRO A 76 -25.54 8.83 -4.19
N THR A 77 -24.62 8.15 -3.48
CA THR A 77 -24.01 8.65 -2.23
C THR A 77 -22.87 9.64 -2.45
N THR A 78 -22.29 9.71 -3.65
CA THR A 78 -21.13 10.59 -3.93
C THR A 78 -21.33 11.50 -5.14
N ARG A 79 -22.54 11.54 -5.71
CA ARG A 79 -22.86 12.52 -6.75
C ARG A 79 -22.89 13.93 -6.16
N PRO A 80 -22.63 14.98 -6.97
CA PRO A 80 -22.79 16.36 -6.53
C PRO A 80 -24.16 16.58 -5.87
N ASN A 81 -24.19 17.35 -4.78
CA ASN A 81 -25.40 17.67 -4.03
C ASN A 81 -26.17 16.45 -3.48
N SER A 82 -25.49 15.30 -3.31
CA SER A 82 -26.08 14.14 -2.65
C SER A 82 -26.41 14.43 -1.18
N THR A 83 -27.66 14.17 -0.79
CA THR A 83 -28.11 14.15 0.61
C THR A 83 -27.98 12.77 1.26
N HIS A 84 -27.63 11.73 0.49
CA HIS A 84 -27.49 10.37 1.04
C HIS A 84 -26.23 10.26 1.92
N PRO A 85 -26.32 9.58 3.08
CA PRO A 85 -25.17 9.39 3.95
C PRO A 85 -24.11 8.52 3.27
N VAL A 86 -22.85 8.95 3.35
CA VAL A 86 -21.71 8.16 2.86
C VAL A 86 -21.23 7.23 3.96
N LYS A 87 -21.26 5.91 3.68
CA LYS A 87 -20.74 4.91 4.61
C LYS A 87 -19.26 5.17 4.91
N ALA A 88 -18.96 5.46 6.18
CA ALA A 88 -17.62 5.82 6.64
C ALA A 88 -16.56 4.77 6.27
N LYS A 89 -15.31 5.23 6.05
CA LYS A 89 -14.16 4.34 5.81
C LYS A 89 -13.86 3.49 7.05
N ARG A 90 -13.25 2.32 6.85
CA ARG A 90 -12.84 1.43 7.95
C ARG A 90 -11.62 2.11 8.57
N PRO A 91 -11.59 2.25 9.90
CA PRO A 91 -10.39 2.75 10.55
C PRO A 91 -9.25 1.78 10.28
N ALA A 92 -8.05 2.31 10.12
CA ALA A 92 -6.85 1.55 9.82
C ALA A 92 -5.67 2.23 10.52
N THR A 93 -4.85 1.43 11.20
CA THR A 93 -3.61 1.90 11.81
C THR A 93 -2.62 2.21 10.70
N LYS A 94 -2.17 3.47 10.63
CA LYS A 94 -1.23 3.96 9.60
C LYS A 94 0.15 4.29 10.16
N ALA A 95 0.32 4.21 11.47
CA ALA A 95 1.59 4.41 12.14
C ALA A 95 1.81 3.30 13.15
N LEU A 96 3.07 2.93 13.31
CA LEU A 96 3.53 2.00 14.33
C LEU A 96 4.80 2.61 14.90
N ASN A 97 4.90 2.77 16.22
CA ASN A 97 6.13 3.26 16.85
C ASN A 97 7.18 2.12 16.95
N GLN A 98 8.45 2.45 17.20
CA GLN A 98 9.52 1.46 17.27
C GLN A 98 9.31 0.45 18.41
N GLU A 99 8.76 0.91 19.52
CA GLU A 99 8.49 0.07 20.69
C GLU A 99 7.42 -1.01 20.40
N ASP A 100 6.36 -0.66 19.67
CA ASP A 100 5.37 -1.62 19.22
C ASP A 100 5.94 -2.59 18.20
N PHE A 101 6.80 -2.11 17.29
CA PHE A 101 7.50 -2.97 16.34
C PHE A 101 8.39 -3.99 17.05
N ARG A 102 9.15 -3.54 18.05
CA ARG A 102 9.99 -4.40 18.91
C ARG A 102 9.15 -5.45 19.64
N LYS A 103 8.11 -5.02 20.38
CA LYS A 103 7.18 -5.91 21.11
C LYS A 103 6.54 -6.96 20.20
N LEU A 104 6.12 -6.57 19.00
CA LEU A 104 5.55 -7.48 18.02
C LEU A 104 6.58 -8.50 17.53
N SER A 105 7.77 -8.03 17.16
CA SER A 105 8.85 -8.86 16.63
C SER A 105 9.29 -9.91 17.67
N GLU A 106 9.49 -9.49 18.93
CA GLU A 106 9.82 -10.37 20.05
C GLU A 106 8.73 -11.42 20.29
N ARG A 107 7.46 -11.01 20.27
CA ARG A 107 6.35 -11.97 20.45
C ARG A 107 6.32 -13.00 19.33
N LEU A 108 6.46 -12.57 18.08
CA LEU A 108 6.42 -13.49 16.94
C LEU A 108 7.57 -14.49 16.97
N ALA A 109 8.78 -14.05 17.36
CA ALA A 109 9.92 -14.93 17.57
C ALA A 109 9.66 -15.93 18.71
N ARG A 110 9.26 -15.46 19.89
CA ARG A 110 9.00 -16.30 21.08
C ARG A 110 7.88 -17.33 20.88
N THR A 111 6.89 -17.01 20.05
CA THR A 111 5.74 -17.91 19.76
C THR A 111 5.96 -18.80 18.54
N GLY A 112 7.18 -18.84 17.99
CA GLY A 112 7.54 -19.66 16.84
C GLY A 112 6.83 -19.27 15.54
N LYS A 113 6.27 -18.05 15.45
CA LYS A 113 5.58 -17.55 14.25
C LYS A 113 6.57 -16.91 13.28
N HIS A 114 7.58 -17.69 12.88
CA HIS A 114 8.71 -17.23 12.08
C HIS A 114 8.29 -16.68 10.70
N ASP A 115 7.27 -17.26 10.07
CA ASP A 115 6.69 -16.78 8.81
C ASP A 115 6.08 -15.37 8.92
N ALA A 116 5.35 -15.13 10.02
CA ALA A 116 4.75 -13.84 10.31
C ALA A 116 5.80 -12.82 10.76
N PHE A 117 6.82 -13.25 11.52
CA PHE A 117 7.99 -12.45 11.86
C PHE A 117 8.69 -11.96 10.58
N ALA A 118 9.03 -12.89 9.69
CA ALA A 118 9.66 -12.57 8.41
C ALA A 118 8.80 -11.59 7.58
N ALA A 119 7.49 -11.83 7.48
CA ALA A 119 6.58 -10.91 6.79
C ALA A 119 6.58 -9.49 7.39
N VAL A 120 6.70 -9.38 8.72
CA VAL A 120 6.80 -8.09 9.42
C VAL A 120 8.10 -7.38 9.06
N ILE A 121 9.24 -8.06 9.09
CA ILE A 121 10.55 -7.52 8.68
C ILE A 121 10.51 -7.03 7.23
N LEU A 122 10.04 -7.87 6.29
CA LEU A 122 9.96 -7.53 4.86
C LEU A 122 9.02 -6.33 4.59
N ALA A 123 7.91 -6.22 5.33
CA ALA A 123 7.00 -5.08 5.18
C ALA A 123 7.55 -3.79 5.82
N TRP A 124 8.36 -3.91 6.87
CA TRP A 124 8.95 -2.79 7.59
C TRP A 124 10.12 -2.17 6.84
N TYR A 125 11.09 -2.98 6.43
CA TYR A 125 12.33 -2.51 5.81
C TYR A 125 12.22 -2.31 4.30
N LEU A 126 11.66 -3.28 3.56
CA LEU A 126 11.54 -3.20 2.10
C LEU A 126 10.23 -2.57 1.62
N GLY A 127 9.29 -2.36 2.55
CA GLY A 127 7.93 -1.96 2.22
C GLY A 127 7.21 -3.00 1.37
N ALA A 128 7.65 -4.27 1.33
CA ALA A 128 7.12 -5.26 0.41
C ALA A 128 5.60 -5.45 0.59
N ARG A 129 4.87 -5.56 -0.53
CA ARG A 129 3.46 -5.99 -0.46
C ARG A 129 3.43 -7.47 -0.14
N PRO A 130 2.40 -7.98 0.57
CA PRO A 130 2.33 -9.40 0.88
C PRO A 130 2.42 -10.32 -0.35
N SER A 131 1.87 -9.88 -1.50
CA SER A 131 1.95 -10.62 -2.77
C SER A 131 3.30 -10.51 -3.49
N GLU A 132 4.22 -9.66 -3.03
CA GLU A 132 5.57 -9.49 -3.59
C GLU A 132 6.61 -10.30 -2.80
N MET A 133 6.32 -10.67 -1.55
CA MET A 133 7.30 -11.23 -0.61
C MET A 133 7.90 -12.57 -1.07
N TYR A 134 7.09 -13.43 -1.71
CA TYR A 134 7.58 -14.72 -2.23
C TYR A 134 8.54 -14.57 -3.42
N SER A 135 8.41 -13.50 -4.21
CA SER A 135 9.20 -13.28 -5.42
C SER A 135 10.43 -12.40 -5.19
N ILE A 136 10.79 -12.13 -3.94
CA ILE A 136 12.00 -11.35 -3.63
C ILE A 136 13.22 -12.25 -3.90
N ARG A 137 14.17 -11.78 -4.70
CA ARG A 137 15.47 -12.44 -4.89
C ARG A 137 16.55 -11.63 -4.20
N VAL A 138 17.50 -12.32 -3.57
CA VAL A 138 18.64 -11.72 -2.90
C VAL A 138 19.90 -12.11 -3.68
N GLU A 139 20.63 -11.12 -4.17
CA GLU A 139 21.88 -11.30 -4.92
C GLU A 139 22.95 -10.39 -4.30
N GLY A 140 23.87 -10.98 -3.53
CA GLY A 140 24.78 -10.22 -2.68
C GLY A 140 24.00 -9.34 -1.69
N THR A 141 24.22 -8.01 -1.76
CA THR A 141 23.54 -7.01 -0.92
C THR A 141 22.26 -6.45 -1.55
N GLN A 142 21.88 -6.93 -2.74
CA GLN A 142 20.74 -6.41 -3.50
C GLN A 142 19.47 -7.25 -3.30
N PHE A 143 18.36 -6.55 -3.10
CA PHE A 143 17.02 -7.13 -2.96
C PHE A 143 16.19 -6.79 -4.20
N HIS A 144 16.02 -7.76 -5.09
CA HIS A 144 15.20 -7.64 -6.30
C HIS A 144 13.75 -8.02 -5.99
N ILE A 145 12.83 -7.08 -6.16
CA ILE A 145 11.41 -7.25 -5.84
C ILE A 145 10.57 -7.05 -7.09
N THR A 146 9.99 -8.13 -7.59
CA THR A 146 9.04 -8.08 -8.71
C THR A 146 7.71 -7.46 -8.29
N GLY A 147 7.21 -6.51 -9.08
CA GLY A 147 6.00 -5.74 -8.79
C GLY A 147 4.73 -6.56 -9.03
N ALA A 148 4.05 -7.00 -7.96
CA ALA A 148 2.83 -7.82 -8.02
C ALA A 148 1.58 -7.15 -8.65
N LYS A 149 1.69 -5.94 -9.19
CA LYS A 149 0.58 -5.17 -9.80
C LYS A 149 0.85 -4.72 -11.22
N GLN A 150 1.89 -5.26 -11.88
CA GLN A 150 2.13 -5.04 -13.29
C GLN A 150 0.86 -5.36 -14.09
N ASP A 151 0.39 -4.39 -14.86
CA ASP A 151 -0.57 -4.61 -15.93
C ASP A 151 0.19 -4.59 -17.26
N GLU A 152 -0.41 -5.21 -18.29
CA GLU A 152 0.16 -5.32 -19.65
C GLU A 152 0.59 -3.96 -20.24
N LYS A 153 0.03 -2.86 -19.72
CA LYS A 153 0.32 -1.48 -20.16
C LYS A 153 1.41 -0.80 -19.32
N GLY A 154 1.96 -1.46 -18.30
CA GLY A 154 2.97 -0.87 -17.42
C GLY A 154 2.48 0.42 -16.74
N ILE A 155 1.22 0.45 -16.30
CA ILE A 155 0.55 1.56 -15.61
C ILE A 155 0.51 1.36 -14.09
N ARG A 156 0.67 0.12 -13.59
CA ARG A 156 0.65 -0.18 -12.16
C ARG A 156 1.77 -1.12 -11.74
N GLY A 157 2.31 -0.92 -10.52
CA GLY A 157 3.38 -1.76 -9.96
C GLY A 157 4.73 -1.57 -10.67
N ALA A 158 5.82 -1.48 -9.91
CA ALA A 158 7.16 -1.39 -10.49
C ALA A 158 8.05 -2.43 -9.81
N ASP A 159 8.90 -3.05 -10.62
CA ASP A 159 10.05 -3.78 -10.10
C ASP A 159 11.00 -2.81 -9.43
N ARG A 160 11.73 -3.30 -8.44
CA ARG A 160 12.72 -2.50 -7.74
C ARG A 160 13.83 -3.38 -7.22
N THR A 161 15.03 -2.86 -7.33
CA THR A 161 16.23 -3.37 -6.69
C THR A 161 16.63 -2.39 -5.59
N LEU A 162 16.70 -2.90 -4.36
CA LEU A 162 17.00 -2.11 -3.17
C LEU A 162 18.28 -2.60 -2.50
N VAL A 163 18.98 -1.70 -1.83
CA VAL A 163 20.15 -1.97 -0.99
C VAL A 163 20.00 -1.28 0.36
N PHE A 164 20.72 -1.75 1.37
CA PHE A 164 20.88 -1.07 2.65
C PHE A 164 22.34 -0.67 2.84
N SER A 165 22.56 0.46 3.52
CA SER A 165 23.91 0.89 3.93
C SER A 165 24.40 0.17 5.19
N ASP A 166 23.47 -0.40 5.95
CA ASP A 166 23.73 -1.10 7.21
C ASP A 166 23.70 -2.61 6.95
N GLU A 167 24.83 -3.28 7.15
CA GLU A 167 25.00 -4.71 6.85
C GLU A 167 24.14 -5.59 7.76
N ASP A 168 24.05 -5.28 9.06
CA ASP A 168 23.20 -6.00 10.00
C ASP A 168 21.72 -5.99 9.58
N THR A 169 21.23 -4.82 9.12
CA THR A 169 19.88 -4.71 8.55
C THR A 169 19.76 -5.52 7.27
N ALA A 170 20.75 -5.50 6.38
CA ALA A 170 20.74 -6.28 5.15
C ALA A 170 20.63 -7.78 5.45
N ASP A 171 21.44 -8.29 6.37
CA ASP A 171 21.45 -9.70 6.77
C ASP A 171 20.13 -10.12 7.43
N LEU A 172 19.59 -9.28 8.31
CA LEU A 172 18.27 -9.52 8.91
C LEU A 172 17.18 -9.63 7.83
N VAL A 173 17.19 -8.75 6.83
CA VAL A 173 16.21 -8.75 5.75
C VAL A 173 16.41 -9.95 4.83
N ALA A 174 17.66 -10.32 4.50
CA ALA A 174 17.97 -11.50 3.71
C ALA A 174 17.50 -12.79 4.38
N ASN A 175 17.76 -12.93 5.68
CA ASN A 175 17.24 -14.04 6.49
C ASN A 175 15.71 -14.07 6.52
N ALA A 176 15.06 -12.91 6.60
CA ALA A 176 13.60 -12.84 6.51
C ALA A 176 13.08 -13.28 5.13
N VAL A 177 13.77 -12.97 4.03
CA VAL A 177 13.41 -13.48 2.70
C VAL A 177 13.48 -15.00 2.70
N PHE A 178 14.60 -15.57 3.17
CA PHE A 178 14.80 -17.02 3.24
C PHE A 178 13.70 -17.71 4.06
N VAL A 179 13.43 -17.25 5.28
CA VAL A 179 12.38 -17.81 6.15
C VAL A 179 11.00 -17.70 5.50
N TYR A 180 10.70 -16.57 4.87
CA TYR A 180 9.39 -16.38 4.23
C TYR A 180 9.21 -17.28 3.00
N GLN A 181 10.25 -17.48 2.19
CA GLN A 181 10.17 -18.33 0.99
C GLN A 181 10.07 -19.82 1.32
N ASN A 182 10.66 -20.25 2.44
CA ASN A 182 10.60 -21.63 2.91
C ASN A 182 9.34 -21.94 3.74
N THR A 183 8.37 -21.02 3.83
CA THR A 183 7.12 -21.30 4.53
C THR A 183 6.15 -22.09 3.64
N TYR A 184 5.59 -23.17 4.19
CA TYR A 184 4.49 -23.92 3.56
C TYR A 184 3.13 -23.24 3.76
N ARG A 185 3.07 -22.14 4.55
CA ARG A 185 1.81 -21.49 4.93
C ARG A 185 1.37 -20.47 3.89
N SER A 186 0.10 -20.56 3.51
CA SER A 186 -0.49 -19.59 2.58
C SER A 186 -0.39 -18.16 3.11
N LEU A 187 -0.36 -17.18 2.19
CA LEU A 187 -0.41 -15.75 2.51
C LEU A 187 -1.55 -15.39 3.49
N ALA A 188 -2.71 -16.05 3.33
CA ALA A 188 -3.86 -15.85 4.21
C ALA A 188 -3.58 -16.35 5.63
N ALA A 189 -2.95 -17.52 5.76
CA ALA A 189 -2.56 -18.09 7.03
C ALA A 189 -1.55 -17.21 7.77
N VAL A 190 -0.50 -16.71 7.09
CA VAL A 190 0.48 -15.79 7.69
C VAL A 190 -0.21 -14.52 8.20
N ARG A 191 -1.10 -13.92 7.40
CA ARG A 191 -1.83 -12.70 7.78
C ARG A 191 -2.80 -12.93 8.93
N ASN A 192 -3.42 -14.10 9.00
CA ASN A 192 -4.30 -14.47 10.11
C ASN A 192 -3.47 -14.68 11.39
N SER A 193 -2.32 -15.35 11.29
CA SER A 193 -1.35 -15.52 12.38
C SER A 193 -0.93 -14.16 12.94
N LEU A 194 -0.51 -13.22 12.08
CA LEU A 194 -0.18 -11.86 12.50
C LEU A 194 -1.34 -11.18 13.23
N ARG A 195 -2.57 -11.27 12.69
CA ARG A 195 -3.76 -10.66 13.30
C ARG A 195 -4.03 -11.22 14.69
N GLU A 196 -3.93 -12.54 14.84
CA GLU A 196 -4.12 -13.22 16.12
C GLU A 196 -3.09 -12.75 17.15
N GLN A 197 -1.81 -12.72 16.76
CA GLN A 197 -0.74 -12.27 17.63
C GLN A 197 -0.89 -10.80 18.03
N CYS A 198 -1.32 -9.93 17.12
CA CYS A 198 -1.63 -8.54 17.45
C CYS A 198 -2.80 -8.42 18.44
N ARG A 199 -3.87 -9.23 18.30
CA ARG A 199 -5.01 -9.21 19.22
C ARG A 199 -4.62 -9.68 20.63
N GLN A 200 -3.76 -10.68 20.71
CA GLN A 200 -3.25 -11.17 22.00
C GLN A 200 -2.30 -10.15 22.65
N LEU A 201 -1.43 -9.52 21.86
CA LEU A 201 -0.48 -8.51 22.36
C LEU A 201 -1.18 -7.21 22.77
N TRP A 202 -2.22 -6.81 22.05
CA TRP A 202 -2.96 -5.57 22.28
C TRP A 202 -4.48 -5.78 22.21
N PRO A 203 -5.07 -6.43 23.24
CA PRO A 203 -6.51 -6.76 23.26
C PRO A 203 -7.40 -5.51 23.22
N GLN A 204 -6.94 -4.40 23.81
CA GLN A 204 -7.70 -3.15 23.89
C GLN A 204 -7.66 -2.30 22.61
N ARG A 205 -6.83 -2.65 21.61
CA ARG A 205 -6.76 -1.89 20.35
C ARG A 205 -8.00 -2.14 19.49
N LYS A 206 -8.79 -1.08 19.29
CA LYS A 206 -9.95 -1.08 18.35
C LYS A 206 -9.54 -1.39 16.91
N VAL A 207 -8.29 -1.10 16.53
CA VAL A 207 -7.75 -1.35 15.19
C VAL A 207 -6.41 -2.05 15.30
N GLN A 208 -6.33 -3.22 14.69
CA GLN A 208 -5.14 -4.06 14.72
C GLN A 208 -4.17 -3.69 13.60
N LEU A 209 -2.88 -3.88 13.89
CA LEU A 209 -1.82 -3.71 12.90
C LEU A 209 -2.01 -4.72 11.75
N THR A 210 -1.62 -4.30 10.55
CA THR A 210 -1.48 -5.20 9.39
C THR A 210 -0.13 -4.97 8.71
N LEU A 211 0.28 -5.89 7.82
CA LEU A 211 1.44 -5.68 6.94
C LEU A 211 1.36 -4.35 6.15
N LYS A 212 0.14 -3.91 5.81
CA LYS A 212 -0.07 -2.62 5.16
C LYS A 212 0.28 -1.45 6.08
N SER A 213 0.06 -1.58 7.39
CA SER A 213 0.41 -0.56 8.39
C SER A 213 1.92 -0.36 8.46
N LEU A 214 2.70 -1.44 8.48
CA LEU A 214 4.18 -1.40 8.44
C LEU A 214 4.67 -0.70 7.17
N ARG A 215 4.11 -1.06 6.01
CA ARG A 215 4.41 -0.38 4.75
C ARG A 215 4.02 1.11 4.77
N HIS A 216 2.93 1.49 5.45
CA HIS A 216 2.59 2.91 5.65
C HIS A 216 3.63 3.62 6.51
N GLN A 217 4.15 2.94 7.54
CA GLN A 217 5.22 3.48 8.40
C GLN A 217 6.51 3.72 7.60
N LEU A 218 6.95 2.78 6.76
CA LEU A 218 8.09 3.03 5.86
C LEU A 218 7.85 4.25 4.98
N GLY A 219 6.64 4.38 4.42
CA GLY A 219 6.26 5.58 3.67
C GLY A 219 6.36 6.88 4.48
N SER A 220 6.05 6.85 5.78
CA SER A 220 6.23 8.00 6.67
C SER A 220 7.70 8.33 6.87
N ASN A 221 8.54 7.32 7.12
CA ASN A 221 9.98 7.47 7.32
C ASN A 221 10.66 8.03 6.04
N LEU A 222 10.31 7.51 4.87
CA LEU A 222 10.77 8.01 3.58
C LEU A 222 10.39 9.49 3.39
N LYS A 223 9.16 9.90 3.73
CA LYS A 223 8.77 11.31 3.66
C LYS A 223 9.53 12.22 4.62
N ALA A 224 9.96 11.70 5.78
CA ALA A 224 10.76 12.47 6.72
C ALA A 224 12.25 12.55 6.32
N SER A 225 12.76 11.57 5.56
CA SER A 225 14.16 11.52 5.10
C SER A 225 14.55 12.64 4.13
N GLY A 226 13.59 13.31 3.50
CA GLY A 226 13.87 14.34 2.49
C GLY A 226 14.29 13.79 1.12
N LEU A 227 14.23 12.47 0.90
CA LEU A 227 14.48 11.85 -0.40
C LEU A 227 13.56 12.40 -1.50
N ASP A 228 14.02 12.35 -2.74
CA ASP A 228 13.24 12.82 -3.88
C ASP A 228 11.95 11.97 -4.08
N PRO A 229 10.78 12.58 -4.41
CA PRO A 229 9.52 11.86 -4.65
C PRO A 229 9.62 10.70 -5.63
N LYS A 230 10.51 10.80 -6.62
CA LYS A 230 10.76 9.75 -7.61
C LYS A 230 11.45 8.54 -6.98
N VAL A 231 12.47 8.78 -6.16
CA VAL A 231 13.20 7.74 -5.40
C VAL A 231 12.27 7.05 -4.41
N MET A 232 11.47 7.80 -3.66
CA MET A 232 10.50 7.20 -2.73
C MET A 232 9.44 6.37 -3.45
N ALA A 233 8.94 6.83 -4.59
CA ALA A 233 8.02 6.07 -5.43
C ALA A 233 8.66 4.76 -5.90
N TYR A 234 9.92 4.80 -6.34
CA TYR A 234 10.69 3.61 -6.71
C TYR A 234 10.84 2.62 -5.55
N ILE A 235 11.30 3.08 -4.37
CA ILE A 235 11.44 2.24 -3.16
C ILE A 235 10.11 1.56 -2.80
N MET A 236 9.00 2.28 -2.95
CA MET A 236 7.67 1.74 -2.69
C MET A 236 7.14 0.87 -3.84
N GLY A 237 7.84 0.70 -4.96
CA GLY A 237 7.31 -0.02 -6.13
C GLY A 237 6.04 0.65 -6.67
N HIS A 238 6.09 1.97 -6.79
CA HIS A 238 5.08 2.83 -7.40
C HIS A 238 5.60 3.37 -8.73
N GLN A 239 4.81 3.27 -9.79
CA GLN A 239 5.15 3.86 -11.09
C GLN A 239 4.81 5.35 -11.21
N SER A 240 4.30 5.96 -10.15
CA SER A 240 3.98 7.38 -10.15
C SER A 240 4.10 7.99 -8.77
N THR A 241 4.63 9.22 -8.74
CA THR A 241 4.79 10.03 -7.53
C THR A 241 3.45 10.34 -6.85
N ARG A 242 2.33 10.37 -7.59
CA ARG A 242 0.97 10.55 -7.03
C ARG A 242 0.60 9.47 -6.01
N SER A 243 1.19 8.28 -6.12
CA SER A 243 0.93 7.20 -5.15
C SER A 243 1.58 7.48 -3.79
N ILE A 244 2.68 8.24 -3.75
CA ILE A 244 3.37 8.62 -2.51
C ILE A 244 2.55 9.61 -1.69
N GLU A 245 1.77 10.48 -2.32
CA GLU A 245 0.86 11.39 -1.60
C GLU A 245 -0.08 10.64 -0.65
N ARG A 246 -0.51 9.42 -1.02
CA ARG A 246 -1.44 8.60 -0.23
C ARG A 246 -0.79 7.70 0.82
N TYR A 247 0.52 7.47 0.75
CA TYR A 247 1.25 6.58 1.66
C TYR A 247 2.14 7.37 2.62
N GLY A 248 2.09 7.06 3.91
CA GLY A 248 2.85 7.74 4.95
C GLY A 248 2.39 9.17 5.29
N ASP A 249 2.72 9.61 6.50
CA ASP A 249 2.62 11.00 6.98
C ASP A 249 3.93 11.31 7.71
N LYS A 250 4.68 12.34 7.26
CA LYS A 250 6.01 12.65 7.81
C LYS A 250 6.00 12.91 9.32
N ARG A 251 4.89 13.39 9.86
CA ARG A 251 4.72 13.66 11.30
C ARG A 251 4.67 12.39 12.14
N LEU A 252 4.43 11.25 11.49
CA LEU A 252 4.38 9.93 12.11
C LEU A 252 5.67 9.14 11.86
N ALA A 253 6.69 9.75 11.25
CA ALA A 253 7.99 9.12 11.08
C ALA A 253 8.67 8.89 12.43
N HIS A 254 9.59 7.93 12.48
CA HIS A 254 10.41 7.75 13.66
C HIS A 254 11.48 8.83 13.75
N ASN A 255 11.72 9.30 14.98
CA ASN A 255 12.89 10.09 15.31
C ASN A 255 14.04 9.09 15.56
N GLY A 256 15.00 8.98 14.63
CA GLY A 256 16.17 8.11 14.77
C GLY A 256 16.70 7.57 13.42
N SER A 257 17.89 6.98 13.45
CA SER A 257 18.58 6.39 12.30
C SER A 257 18.00 5.00 11.94
N LEU A 258 16.72 4.93 11.60
CA LEU A 258 16.21 3.70 10.99
C LEU A 258 16.87 3.55 9.62
N SER A 259 17.57 2.43 9.40
CA SER A 259 18.12 2.09 8.08
C SER A 259 17.00 2.05 7.04
N ILE A 260 16.96 3.05 6.16
CA ILE A 260 16.01 3.14 5.06
C ILE A 260 16.67 2.53 3.81
N PRO A 261 15.95 1.72 3.02
CA PRO A 261 16.51 1.19 1.79
C PRO A 261 16.75 2.31 0.78
N ALA A 262 17.80 2.17 -0.01
CA ALA A 262 18.06 2.99 -1.19
C ALA A 262 17.86 2.16 -2.48
N PRO A 263 17.59 2.78 -3.64
CA PRO A 263 17.78 2.10 -4.92
C PRO A 263 19.22 1.61 -5.05
N ALA A 264 19.42 0.44 -5.65
CA ALA A 264 20.77 0.01 -6.05
C ALA A 264 21.43 1.03 -7.00
N PRO A 265 22.77 1.10 -7.07
CA PRO A 265 23.47 2.10 -7.90
C PRO A 265 23.06 2.09 -9.39
N ASP A 266 22.73 0.92 -9.92
CA ASP A 266 22.31 0.66 -11.30
C ASP A 266 20.78 0.68 -11.48
N ALA A 267 20.02 1.03 -10.44
CA ALA A 267 18.57 1.05 -10.46
C ALA A 267 18.00 2.10 -11.43
N ASP A 268 17.23 1.63 -12.42
CA ASP A 268 16.48 2.51 -13.32
C ASP A 268 15.24 3.11 -12.65
N THR A 269 15.37 4.34 -12.14
CA THR A 269 14.23 5.12 -11.62
C THR A 269 13.45 5.86 -12.71
N SER A 270 13.93 5.90 -13.96
CA SER A 270 13.37 6.73 -15.04
C SER A 270 11.90 6.41 -15.35
N LYS A 271 11.50 5.15 -15.15
CA LYS A 271 10.14 4.62 -15.37
C LYS A 271 9.10 5.18 -14.39
N VAL A 272 9.52 5.87 -13.32
CA VAL A 272 8.60 6.52 -12.39
C VAL A 272 8.08 7.83 -12.99
N ARG A 273 6.77 7.87 -13.29
CA ARG A 273 6.09 9.04 -13.84
C ARG A 273 5.89 10.13 -12.78
N VAL A 274 6.36 11.33 -13.11
CA VAL A 274 6.16 12.54 -12.30
C VAL A 274 4.87 13.21 -12.75
N HIS A 275 3.92 13.41 -11.84
CA HIS A 275 2.60 13.95 -12.16
C HIS A 275 2.49 15.48 -11.97
N SER A 276 3.43 16.12 -11.27
CA SER A 276 3.48 17.58 -11.11
C SER A 276 4.89 18.07 -11.38
N ALA A 277 5.01 19.19 -12.12
CA ALA A 277 6.29 19.86 -12.32
C ALA A 277 6.88 20.39 -11.00
N SER A 278 6.03 20.74 -10.03
CA SER A 278 6.43 21.12 -8.68
C SER A 278 6.53 19.90 -7.75
N LYS A 279 7.55 19.90 -6.87
CA LYS A 279 7.65 18.89 -5.80
C LYS A 279 6.46 19.03 -4.84
N PRO A 280 6.00 17.94 -4.20
CA PRO A 280 4.92 18.02 -3.22
C PRO A 280 5.23 19.03 -2.11
N ALA A 281 4.23 19.78 -1.65
CA ALA A 281 4.41 20.83 -0.64
C ALA A 281 5.13 20.35 0.63
N TRP A 282 4.88 19.11 1.05
CA TRP A 282 5.53 18.53 2.23
C TRP A 282 7.04 18.32 2.03
N HIS A 283 7.49 18.06 0.80
CA HIS A 283 8.90 17.81 0.47
C HIS A 283 9.69 19.10 0.57
N SER A 284 9.22 20.18 -0.08
CA SER A 284 9.87 21.50 -0.02
C SER A 284 10.07 21.96 1.43
N ALA A 285 9.08 21.75 2.30
CA ALA A 285 9.19 22.06 3.72
C ALA A 285 10.23 21.22 4.48
N VAL A 286 10.41 19.93 4.13
CA VAL A 286 11.44 19.07 4.74
C VAL A 286 12.83 19.48 4.27
N THR A 287 12.99 19.73 2.97
CA THR A 287 14.27 20.17 2.39
C THR A 287 14.71 21.51 2.99
N ALA A 288 13.80 22.48 3.14
CA ALA A 288 14.09 23.76 3.80
C ALA A 288 14.58 23.56 5.24
N ALA A 289 13.87 22.75 6.03
CA ALA A 289 14.25 22.47 7.42
C ALA A 289 15.59 21.72 7.55
N LEU A 290 15.91 20.80 6.63
CA LEU A 290 17.21 20.13 6.60
C LEU A 290 18.33 21.11 6.23
N ASN A 291 18.11 21.95 5.22
CA ASN A 291 19.08 22.96 4.80
C ASN A 291 19.37 23.98 5.91
N GLU A 292 18.34 24.38 6.67
CA GLU A 292 18.49 25.26 7.85
C GLU A 292 19.31 24.60 8.96
N ARG A 293 19.14 23.29 9.21
CA ARG A 293 19.94 22.55 10.19
C ARG A 293 21.40 22.38 9.78
N THR A 294 21.69 22.33 8.49
CA THR A 294 23.06 22.23 7.96
C THR A 294 23.78 23.57 7.83
N ARG A 295 23.08 24.70 7.97
CA ARG A 295 23.73 26.01 8.03
C ARG A 295 24.43 26.16 9.38
N VAL A 296 25.75 26.00 9.37
CA VAL A 296 26.61 26.31 10.52
C VAL A 296 26.36 27.78 10.91
N PRO A 297 26.13 28.11 12.20
CA PRO A 297 26.06 29.49 12.63
C PRO A 297 27.41 30.15 12.33
N ASN A 298 27.39 31.16 11.47
CA ASN A 298 28.58 31.95 11.18
C ASN A 298 28.91 32.73 12.47
N HIS A 299 29.72 32.16 13.36
CA HIS A 299 30.26 32.89 14.50
C HIS A 299 31.22 33.94 13.94
N GLN A 300 30.69 35.14 13.69
CA GLN A 300 31.51 36.33 13.52
C GLN A 300 32.32 36.49 14.80
N THR A 301 33.59 36.10 14.71
CA THR A 301 34.61 36.40 15.71
C THR A 301 34.72 37.92 15.75
N LYS A 302 34.11 38.56 16.75
CA LYS A 302 34.39 39.96 17.06
C LYS A 302 35.86 40.01 17.46
N GLN A 303 36.73 40.41 16.52
CA GLN A 303 38.06 40.87 16.82
C GLN A 303 37.92 42.04 17.81
N ARG A 304 38.38 41.82 19.05
CA ARG A 304 38.73 42.91 19.96
C ARG A 304 39.94 43.59 19.36
N GLN A 305 39.77 44.82 18.88
CA GLN A 305 40.89 45.73 18.67
C GLN A 305 41.04 46.58 19.94
N ALA A 306 42.28 46.56 20.43
CA ALA A 306 42.99 47.46 21.36
C ALA A 306 42.18 48.15 22.47
#